data_AF-A0A7C5U8M5-F1
#
_entry.id   AF-A0A7C5U8M5-F1
#
_cell.length_a   1.000
_cell.length_b   1.000
_cell.length_c   1.000
_cell.angle_alpha   90.00
_cell.angle_beta   90.00
_cell.angle_gamma   90.00
#
_symmetry.space_group_name_H-M   'P 1'
#
loop_
_entity.id
_entity.type
_entity.pdbx_description
1 polymer ?
#
loop_
_entity_poly.entity_id
_entity_poly.type
_entity_poly.pdbx_seq_one_letter_code
_entity_poly.pdbx_strand_id
1 'polypeptide(L)'
;MSRKSKLLSVIELARPNQWAKNGLLFAGYIFAGRLKISMPEALIELAATIIAFICFCFLSSFAYAVNDIKDMKRDANHPLKRGRPLPSGRIKPSEALFFSLLCLTCGIILAV
;
A
#
# COMPACT_ATOMS: atom_id res chain seq x y z
N MET A 1 -3.44 -20.37 14.41
CA MET A 1 -3.72 -18.92 14.42
C MET A 1 -5.21 -18.69 14.25
N SER A 2 -5.81 -17.78 15.03
CA SER A 2 -7.21 -17.40 14.83
C SER A 2 -7.39 -16.67 13.49
N ARG A 3 -8.56 -16.80 12.85
CA ARG A 3 -8.88 -16.11 11.59
C ARG A 3 -8.70 -14.59 11.71
N LYS A 4 -9.01 -14.01 12.88
CA LYS A 4 -8.78 -12.59 13.19
C LYS A 4 -7.30 -12.20 13.17
N SER A 5 -6.42 -13.02 13.74
CA SER A 5 -4.99 -12.68 13.79
C SER A 5 -4.31 -12.78 12.43
N LYS A 6 -4.84 -13.64 11.53
CA LYS A 6 -4.34 -13.72 10.15
C LYS A 6 -4.72 -12.50 9.32
N LEU A 7 -5.97 -12.03 9.44
CA LEU A 7 -6.42 -10.80 8.77
C LEU A 7 -5.59 -9.59 9.20
N LEU A 8 -5.36 -9.41 10.50
CA LEU A 8 -4.54 -8.33 11.02
C LEU A 8 -3.10 -8.38 10.48
N SER A 9 -2.55 -9.58 10.30
CA SER A 9 -1.20 -9.75 9.75
C SER A 9 -1.10 -9.39 8.27
N VAL A 10 -2.17 -9.61 7.49
CA VAL A 10 -2.25 -9.16 6.09
C VAL A 10 -2.39 -7.63 6.02
N ILE A 11 -3.20 -7.03 6.89
CA ILE A 11 -3.31 -5.55 6.98
C ILE A 11 -1.96 -4.94 7.37
N GLU A 12 -1.24 -5.55 8.31
CA GLU A 12 0.11 -5.10 8.68
C GLU A 12 1.10 -5.20 7.50
N LEU A 13 1.00 -6.25 6.69
CA LEU A 13 1.80 -6.43 5.47
C LEU A 13 1.51 -5.35 4.40
N ALA A 14 0.27 -4.85 4.32
CA ALA A 14 -0.12 -3.76 3.43
C ALA A 14 0.52 -2.39 3.81
N ARG A 15 1.01 -2.27 5.04
CA ARG A 15 1.60 -1.04 5.61
C ARG A 15 0.76 0.24 5.41
N PRO A 16 -0.48 0.31 5.92
CA PRO A 16 -1.33 1.50 5.82
C PRO A 16 -0.68 2.78 6.38
N ASN A 17 0.18 2.64 7.38
CA ASN A 17 0.96 3.75 7.92
C ASN A 17 1.92 4.40 6.91
N GLN A 18 2.31 3.69 5.84
CA GLN A 18 3.15 4.24 4.77
C GLN A 18 2.32 4.94 3.68
N TRP A 19 1.02 4.68 3.60
CA TRP A 19 0.14 5.28 2.58
C TRP A 19 0.04 6.80 2.70
N ALA A 20 0.28 7.35 3.90
CA ALA A 20 0.33 8.80 4.11
C ALA A 20 1.32 9.51 3.18
N LYS A 21 2.41 8.83 2.76
CA LYS A 21 3.38 9.37 1.78
C LYS A 21 2.78 9.58 0.40
N ASN A 22 1.79 8.77 0.03
CA ASN A 22 1.05 8.91 -1.23
C ASN A 22 0.13 10.15 -1.22
N GLY A 23 -0.11 10.74 -0.04
CA GLY A 23 -0.87 11.98 0.09
C GLY A 23 -0.26 13.17 -0.66
N LEU A 24 1.01 13.08 -1.08
CA LEU A 24 1.65 14.07 -1.96
C LEU A 24 0.89 14.29 -3.28
N LEU A 25 0.13 13.31 -3.75
CA LEU A 25 -0.75 13.46 -4.93
C LEU A 25 -1.78 14.59 -4.75
N PHE A 26 -2.34 14.73 -3.54
CA PHE A 26 -3.28 15.81 -3.24
C PHE A 26 -2.58 17.17 -3.18
N ALA A 27 -1.33 17.23 -2.72
CA ALA A 27 -0.54 18.45 -2.80
C ALA A 27 -0.33 18.86 -4.27
N GLY A 28 -0.03 17.90 -5.15
CA GLY A 28 0.06 18.13 -6.60
C GLY A 28 -1.23 18.70 -7.18
N TYR A 29 -2.38 18.14 -6.81
CA TYR A 29 -3.71 18.64 -7.21
C TYR A 29 -3.94 20.10 -6.75
N ILE A 30 -3.63 20.42 -5.49
CA ILE A 30 -3.80 21.77 -4.93
C ILE A 30 -2.88 22.78 -5.62
N PHE A 31 -1.59 22.46 -5.74
CA PHE A 31 -0.58 23.37 -6.29
C PHE A 31 -0.67 23.55 -7.80
N ALA A 32 -1.29 22.61 -8.52
CA ALA A 32 -1.64 22.78 -9.93
C ALA A 32 -2.79 23.78 -10.16
N GLY A 33 -3.31 24.43 -9.10
CA GLY A 33 -4.35 25.45 -9.22
C GLY A 33 -5.74 24.90 -9.52
N ARG A 34 -5.95 23.58 -9.37
CA ARG A 34 -7.21 22.90 -9.74
C ARG A 34 -8.42 23.31 -8.90
N LEU A 35 -8.18 23.94 -7.76
CA LEU A 35 -9.22 24.56 -6.92
C LEU A 35 -9.85 25.82 -7.55
N LYS A 36 -9.27 26.36 -8.62
CA LYS A 36 -9.74 27.59 -9.30
C LYS A 36 -10.55 27.32 -10.57
N ILE A 37 -10.77 26.06 -10.93
CA ILE A 37 -11.48 25.63 -12.14
C ILE A 37 -12.98 25.55 -11.85
N SER A 38 -13.82 25.64 -12.89
CA SER A 38 -15.26 25.41 -12.81
C SER A 38 -15.60 24.06 -12.14
N MET A 39 -16.66 24.06 -11.33
CA MET A 39 -17.05 22.93 -10.46
C MET A 39 -17.16 21.54 -11.14
N PRO A 40 -17.60 21.40 -12.40
CA PRO A 40 -17.68 20.07 -13.03
C PRO A 40 -16.29 19.45 -13.27
N GLU A 41 -15.33 20.23 -13.74
CA GLU A 41 -13.98 19.78 -14.07
C GLU A 41 -13.17 19.49 -12.81
N ALA A 42 -13.29 20.35 -11.79
CA ALA A 42 -12.63 20.15 -10.50
C ALA A 42 -13.05 18.83 -9.83
N LEU A 43 -14.33 18.44 -9.92
CA LEU A 43 -14.80 17.20 -9.32
C LEU A 43 -14.26 15.96 -10.04
N ILE A 44 -14.16 16.00 -11.38
CA ILE A 44 -13.58 14.91 -12.18
C ILE A 44 -12.10 14.74 -11.86
N GLU A 45 -11.33 15.84 -11.80
CA GLU A 45 -9.90 15.77 -11.48
C GLU A 45 -9.65 15.35 -10.02
N LEU A 46 -10.50 15.75 -9.08
CA LEU A 46 -10.43 15.27 -7.70
C LEU A 46 -10.70 13.76 -7.63
N ALA A 47 -11.71 13.26 -8.35
CA ALA A 47 -12.00 11.83 -8.42
C ALA A 47 -10.80 11.06 -9.02
N ALA A 48 -10.20 11.57 -10.09
CA ALA A 48 -8.98 11.00 -10.68
C ALA A 48 -7.81 10.99 -9.68
N THR A 49 -7.65 12.06 -8.89
CA THR A 49 -6.62 12.15 -7.83
C THR A 49 -6.85 11.13 -6.72
N ILE A 50 -8.10 10.90 -6.31
CA ILE A 50 -8.46 9.88 -5.33
C ILE A 50 -8.17 8.48 -5.87
N ILE A 51 -8.55 8.20 -7.12
CA ILE A 51 -8.24 6.93 -7.78
C ILE A 51 -6.72 6.72 -7.84
N ALA A 52 -5.97 7.72 -8.28
CA ALA A 52 -4.51 7.68 -8.28
C ALA A 52 -3.93 7.41 -6.88
N PHE A 53 -4.46 8.06 -5.84
CA PHE A 53 -4.06 7.78 -4.46
C PHE A 53 -4.28 6.32 -4.07
N ILE A 54 -5.45 5.75 -4.40
CA ILE A 54 -5.77 4.34 -4.14
C ILE A 54 -4.82 3.42 -4.95
N CYS A 55 -4.54 3.73 -6.21
CA CYS A 55 -3.56 3.00 -7.03
C CYS A 55 -2.19 2.99 -6.36
N PHE A 56 -1.71 4.14 -5.90
CA PHE A 56 -0.42 4.26 -5.21
C PHE A 56 -0.40 3.50 -3.87
N CYS A 57 -1.53 3.44 -3.15
CA CYS A 57 -1.64 2.59 -1.95
C CYS A 57 -1.45 1.10 -2.30
N PHE A 58 -2.05 0.62 -3.39
CA PHE A 58 -1.84 -0.76 -3.84
C PHE A 58 -0.41 -1.01 -4.33
N LEU A 59 0.14 -0.15 -5.20
CA LEU A 59 1.50 -0.31 -5.73
C LEU A 59 2.57 -0.21 -4.64
N SER A 60 2.40 0.70 -3.67
CA SER A 60 3.30 0.79 -2.51
C SER A 60 3.18 -0.43 -1.61
N SER A 61 1.98 -0.97 -1.38
CA SER A 61 1.77 -2.21 -0.64
C SER A 61 2.46 -3.40 -1.32
N PHE A 62 2.37 -3.49 -2.65
CA PHE A 62 3.12 -4.47 -3.46
C PHE A 62 4.63 -4.35 -3.17
N ALA A 63 5.19 -3.16 -3.32
CA ALA A 63 6.62 -2.92 -3.15
C ALA A 63 7.09 -3.22 -1.72
N TYR A 64 6.32 -2.82 -0.70
CA TYR A 64 6.63 -3.13 0.69
C TYR A 64 6.56 -4.63 0.98
N ALA A 65 5.57 -5.35 0.44
CA ALA A 65 5.49 -6.80 0.61
C ALA A 65 6.69 -7.51 -0.03
N VAL A 66 7.11 -7.11 -1.24
CA VAL A 66 8.35 -7.65 -1.87
C VAL A 66 9.57 -7.37 -1.01
N ASN A 67 9.69 -6.15 -0.49
CA ASN A 67 10.82 -5.77 0.36
C ASN A 67 10.83 -6.59 1.66
N ASP A 68 9.68 -6.81 2.29
CA ASP A 68 9.57 -7.60 3.52
C ASP A 68 9.94 -9.07 3.28
N ILE A 69 9.64 -9.63 2.09
CA ILE A 69 10.07 -10.98 1.71
C ILE A 69 11.61 -11.04 1.58
N LYS A 70 12.20 -10.08 0.87
CA LYS A 70 13.66 -10.00 0.67
C LYS A 70 14.40 -9.80 2.00
N ASP A 71 13.85 -8.95 2.86
CA ASP A 71 14.45 -8.56 4.13
C ASP A 71 14.15 -9.53 5.28
N MET A 72 13.35 -10.58 5.04
CA MET A 72 12.86 -11.49 6.08
C MET A 72 13.97 -12.02 7.01
N LYS A 73 15.08 -12.50 6.46
CA LYS A 73 16.21 -13.04 7.26
C LYS A 73 16.88 -11.95 8.09
N ARG A 74 17.05 -10.75 7.52
CA ARG A 74 17.68 -9.61 8.21
C ARG A 74 16.77 -9.09 9.32
N ASP A 75 15.48 -8.98 9.04
CA ASP A 75 14.48 -8.48 9.97
C ASP A 75 14.26 -9.44 11.14
N ALA A 76 14.44 -10.76 10.95
CA ALA A 76 14.39 -11.75 12.02
C ALA A 76 15.46 -11.50 13.12
N ASN A 77 16.62 -10.98 12.74
CA ASN A 77 17.72 -10.66 13.66
C ASN A 77 17.62 -9.25 14.25
N HIS A 78 16.64 -8.44 13.83
CA HIS A 78 16.54 -7.04 14.25
C HIS A 78 15.60 -6.88 15.45
N PRO A 79 16.00 -6.15 16.52
CA PRO A 79 15.25 -6.08 17.79
C PRO A 79 13.80 -5.60 17.63
N LEU A 80 13.59 -4.59 16.78
CA LEU A 80 12.27 -3.99 16.53
C LEU A 80 11.49 -4.62 15.35
N LYS A 81 12.14 -5.36 14.45
CA LYS A 81 11.51 -5.83 13.18
C LYS A 81 11.23 -7.33 13.17
N ARG A 82 11.80 -8.10 14.12
CA ARG A 82 11.56 -9.53 14.29
C ARG A 82 10.09 -9.90 14.53
N GLY A 83 9.29 -8.95 15.01
CA GLY A 83 7.85 -9.12 15.24
C GLY A 83 6.98 -8.98 14.00
N ARG A 84 7.54 -8.54 12.86
CA ARG A 84 6.79 -8.37 11.60
C ARG A 84 6.21 -9.69 11.10
N PRO A 85 5.13 -9.67 10.30
CA PRO A 85 4.38 -10.88 9.94
C PRO A 85 5.22 -12.00 9.29
N LEU A 86 6.20 -11.63 8.46
CA LEU A 86 7.08 -12.56 7.76
C LEU A 86 8.18 -13.14 8.69
N PRO A 87 9.05 -12.32 9.33
CA PRO A 87 10.05 -12.83 10.28
C PRO A 87 9.47 -13.63 11.45
N SER A 88 8.27 -13.25 11.93
CA SER A 88 7.60 -13.93 13.03
C SER A 88 6.85 -15.20 12.61
N GLY A 89 6.83 -15.54 11.31
CA GLY A 89 6.12 -16.70 10.78
C GLY A 89 4.57 -16.61 10.82
N ARG A 90 4.00 -15.43 11.07
CA ARG A 90 2.53 -15.22 11.04
C ARG A 90 1.96 -15.31 9.63
N ILE A 91 2.78 -14.97 8.62
CA ILE A 91 2.47 -15.05 7.19
C ILE A 91 3.58 -15.82 6.51
N LYS A 92 3.22 -16.77 5.64
CA LYS A 92 4.20 -17.50 4.83
C LYS A 92 4.74 -16.63 3.69
N PRO A 93 5.99 -16.80 3.24
CA PRO A 93 6.51 -16.08 2.08
C PRO A 93 5.65 -16.22 0.82
N SER A 94 5.05 -17.38 0.59
CA SER A 94 4.13 -17.61 -0.53
C SER A 94 2.83 -16.81 -0.42
N GLU A 95 2.29 -16.65 0.80
CA GLU A 95 1.10 -15.84 1.06
C GLU A 95 1.40 -14.34 0.88
N ALA A 96 2.58 -13.90 1.31
CA ALA A 96 3.04 -12.53 1.09
C ALA A 96 3.27 -12.24 -0.40
N LEU A 97 3.82 -13.19 -1.15
CA LEU A 97 3.98 -13.07 -2.59
C LEU A 97 2.63 -12.99 -3.31
N PHE A 98 1.68 -13.85 -2.95
CA PHE A 98 0.32 -13.80 -3.48
C PHE A 98 -0.35 -12.44 -3.20
N PHE A 99 -0.28 -11.96 -1.95
CA PHE A 99 -0.79 -10.65 -1.56
C PHE A 99 -0.12 -9.53 -2.38
N SER A 100 1.20 -9.59 -2.54
CA SER A 100 1.97 -8.63 -3.32
C SER A 100 1.47 -8.58 -4.77
N LEU A 101 1.34 -9.73 -5.44
CA LEU A 101 0.83 -9.81 -6.81
C LEU A 101 -0.62 -9.33 -6.93
N LEU A 102 -1.47 -9.63 -5.95
CA LEU A 102 -2.84 -9.12 -5.90
C LEU A 102 -2.88 -7.59 -5.79
N CYS A 103 -2.01 -6.99 -4.97
CA CYS A 103 -1.90 -5.54 -4.91
C CYS A 103 -1.41 -4.95 -6.25
N LEU A 104 -0.44 -5.59 -6.90
CA LEU A 104 0.04 -5.15 -8.22
C LEU A 104 -1.09 -5.17 -9.27
N THR A 105 -1.85 -6.27 -9.35
CA THR A 105 -2.94 -6.38 -10.32
C THR A 105 -4.06 -5.37 -10.03
N CYS A 106 -4.49 -5.23 -8.77
CA CYS A 106 -5.48 -4.22 -8.40
C CYS A 106 -5.00 -2.80 -8.72
N GLY A 107 -3.73 -2.49 -8.43
CA GLY A 107 -3.14 -1.18 -8.73
C GLY A 107 -3.10 -0.87 -10.22
N ILE A 108 -2.79 -1.86 -11.06
CA ILE A 108 -2.79 -1.71 -12.53
C ILE A 108 -4.22 -1.58 -13.06
N ILE A 109 -5.16 -2.40 -12.58
CA ILE A 109 -6.56 -2.35 -13.02
C ILE A 109 -7.19 -0.99 -12.71
N LEU A 110 -6.92 -0.42 -11.54
CA LEU A 110 -7.43 0.91 -11.17
C LEU A 110 -6.75 2.05 -11.94
N ALA A 111 -5.59 1.82 -12.55
CA ALA A 111 -4.87 2.82 -13.31
C ALA A 111 -5.33 2.94 -14.78
N VAL A 112 -6.12 1.98 -15.26
CA VAL A 112 -6.68 1.92 -16.62
C VAL A 112 -8.14 2.35 -16.58
#